data_AF-A0A951SFR7-F1
#
_entry.id   AF-A0A951SFR7-F1
#
_cell.length_a   1.000
_cell.length_b   1.000
_cell.length_c   1.000
_cell.angle_alpha   90.00
_cell.angle_beta   90.00
_cell.angle_gamma   90.00
#
_symmetry.space_group_name_H-M   'P 1'
#
loop_
_entity.id
_entity.type
_entity.pdbx_description
1 polymer ?
#
loop_
_entity_poly.entity_id
_entity_poly.type
_entity_poly.pdbx_seq_one_letter_code
_entity_poly.pdbx_strand_id
1 'polypeptide(L)' 'MMKARRGEIVEVAGPLDDLRIAEIVGTGATVAELTEAKRWLAGYKRTIGDAEDLRPSVITKVCDILRGEEPEWFDG' A
#
# COMPACT_ATOMS: atom_id res chain seq x y z
N MET A 1 8.72 13.73 0.87
CA MET A 1 8.64 12.37 1.48
C MET A 1 9.58 11.41 0.74
N MET A 2 10.21 10.46 1.44
CA MET A 2 11.03 9.40 0.82
C MET A 2 10.15 8.20 0.42
N LYS A 3 10.34 7.68 -0.80
CA LYS A 3 9.63 6.49 -1.29
C LYS A 3 10.11 5.25 -0.55
N ALA A 4 9.18 4.37 -0.20
CA ALA A 4 9.50 3.09 0.43
C ALA A 4 10.29 2.20 -0.53
N ARG A 5 11.34 1.57 0.00
CA ARG A 5 12.15 0.56 -0.69
C ARG A 5 11.65 -0.84 -0.35
N ARG A 6 12.06 -1.84 -1.12
CA ARG A 6 11.68 -3.25 -0.93
C ARG A 6 11.77 -3.73 0.53
N GLY A 7 12.86 -3.41 1.25
CA GLY A 7 13.02 -3.81 2.65
C GLY A 7 11.94 -3.23 3.56
N GLU A 8 11.69 -1.93 3.43
CA GLU A 8 10.65 -1.22 4.20
C GLU A 8 9.24 -1.71 3.82
N ILE A 9 9.04 -2.06 2.55
CA ILE A 9 7.78 -2.64 2.07
C ILE A 9 7.53 -3.98 2.77
N VAL A 10 8.53 -4.85 2.81
CA VAL A 10 8.41 -6.17 3.45
C VAL A 10 8.27 -6.06 4.97
N GLU A 11 8.95 -5.11 5.62
CA GLU A 11 8.78 -4.86 7.06
C GLU A 11 7.34 -4.46 7.40
N VAL A 12 6.73 -3.56 6.62
CA VAL A 12 5.38 -3.07 6.90
C VAL A 12 4.32 -4.06 6.43
N ALA A 13 4.39 -4.52 5.18
CA ALA A 13 3.38 -5.37 4.57
C ALA A 13 3.48 -6.84 5.03
N GLY A 14 4.66 -7.30 5.39
CA GLY A 14 4.98 -8.72 5.58
C GLY A 14 5.50 -9.36 4.29
N PRO A 15 5.66 -10.70 4.27
CA PRO A 15 6.12 -11.43 3.09
C PRO A 15 5.16 -11.23 1.92
N LEU A 16 5.68 -10.69 0.82
CA LEU A 16 5.00 -10.52 -0.45
C LEU A 16 5.85 -11.14 -1.56
N ASP A 17 5.20 -11.56 -2.64
CA ASP A 17 5.90 -11.95 -3.86
C ASP A 17 6.53 -10.73 -4.56
N ASP A 18 7.54 -11.00 -5.41
CA ASP A 18 8.32 -9.94 -6.07
C ASP A 18 7.48 -9.08 -7.02
N LEU A 19 6.39 -9.62 -7.58
CA LEU A 19 5.49 -8.89 -8.46
C LEU A 19 4.73 -7.83 -7.67
N ARG A 20 4.09 -8.21 -6.56
CA ARG A 20 3.40 -7.26 -5.67
C ARG A 20 4.34 -6.21 -5.09
N ILE A 21 5.57 -6.59 -4.73
CA ILE A 21 6.60 -5.64 -4.28
C ILE A 21 6.91 -4.62 -5.39
N ALA A 22 7.11 -5.07 -6.62
CA ALA A 22 7.40 -4.20 -7.75
C ALA A 22 6.24 -3.24 -8.05
N GLU A 23 4.99 -3.70 -7.94
CA GLU A 23 3.80 -2.86 -8.09
C GLU A 23 3.72 -1.77 -7.02
N ILE A 24 3.96 -2.11 -5.75
CA ILE A 24 3.98 -1.13 -4.64
C ILE A 24 5.09 -0.10 -4.88
N VAL A 25 6.30 -0.52 -5.29
CA VAL A 25 7.38 0.41 -5.66
C VAL A 25 6.95 1.33 -6.81
N GLY A 26 6.24 0.78 -7.81
CA GLY A 26 5.70 1.52 -8.96
C GLY A 26 4.68 2.59 -8.57
N THR A 27 3.94 2.42 -7.47
CA THR A 27 3.04 3.47 -6.95
C THR A 27 3.78 4.69 -6.40
N GLY A 28 5.06 4.53 -6.04
CA GLY A 28 5.84 5.56 -5.35
C GLY A 28 5.32 5.86 -3.95
N ALA A 29 4.69 4.88 -3.29
CA ALA A 29 4.22 4.99 -1.92
C ALA A 29 5.38 5.26 -0.94
N THR A 30 5.07 6.02 0.08
CA THR A 30 5.94 6.25 1.25
C THR A 30 5.64 5.21 2.32
N VAL A 31 6.54 5.06 3.29
CA VAL A 31 6.34 4.14 4.43
C VAL A 31 5.07 4.49 5.21
N ALA A 32 4.74 5.78 5.33
CA ALA A 32 3.54 6.25 6.01
C ALA A 32 2.26 5.86 5.24
N GLU A 33 2.25 6.02 3.92
CA GLU A 33 1.12 5.59 3.07
C GLU A 33 0.93 4.08 3.09
N LEU A 34 2.02 3.31 3.09
CA LEU A 34 1.96 1.84 3.20
C LEU A 34 1.44 1.39 4.56
N THR A 35 1.84 2.07 5.64
CA THR A 35 1.37 1.79 7.00
C THR A 35 -0.12 2.10 7.11
N GLU A 36 -0.57 3.20 6.53
CA GLU A 36 -1.98 3.58 6.52
C GLU A 36 -2.82 2.59 5.70
N ALA A 37 -2.33 2.14 4.54
CA ALA A 37 -2.99 1.08 3.77
C ALA A 37 -3.15 -0.21 4.61
N LYS A 38 -2.11 -0.61 5.34
CA LYS A 38 -2.20 -1.76 6.26
C LYS A 38 -3.23 -1.56 7.37
N ARG A 39 -3.31 -0.36 7.94
CA ARG A 39 -4.33 -0.01 8.94
C ARG A 39 -5.74 -0.11 8.35
N TRP A 40 -5.95 0.37 7.13
CA TRP A 40 -7.25 0.27 6.46
C TRP A 40 -7.65 -1.19 6.22
N LEU A 41 -6.71 -2.04 5.80
CA LEU A 41 -6.95 -3.49 5.64
C LEU A 41 -7.28 -4.19 6.96
N ALA A 42 -6.70 -3.75 8.06
CA ALA A 42 -7.01 -4.26 9.39
C ALA A 42 -8.29 -3.66 10.01
N GLY A 43 -9.07 -2.88 9.24
CA GLY A 43 -10.36 -2.33 9.67
C GLY A 43 -10.27 -1.11 10.57
N TYR A 44 -9.10 -0.47 10.70
CA TYR A 44 -8.95 0.76 11.46
C TYR A 44 -9.65 1.92 10.74
N LYS A 45 -10.49 2.65 11.48
CA LYS A 45 -11.08 3.90 11.00
C LYS A 45 -10.06 5.03 11.13
N ARG A 46 -9.85 5.78 10.05
CA ARG A 46 -8.89 6.88 9.94
C ARG A 46 -9.01 7.85 11.13
N THR A 47 -7.96 7.96 11.93
CA THR A 47 -7.81 9.04 12.92
C THR A 47 -7.06 10.18 12.25
N ILE A 48 -7.69 11.34 12.10
CA ILE A 48 -7.30 12.45 11.22
C ILE A 48 -5.96 13.15 11.60
N GLY A 49 -5.27 12.75 12.67
CA GLY A 49 -4.19 13.52 13.30
C GLY A 49 -2.84 13.61 12.57
N ASP A 50 -2.43 12.63 11.77
CA ASP A 50 -1.04 12.54 11.25
C ASP A 50 -0.92 12.74 9.71
N ALA A 51 -1.99 13.21 9.06
CA ALA A 51 -2.21 12.99 7.62
C ALA A 51 -1.93 14.19 6.70
N GLU A 52 -1.06 15.13 7.07
CA GLU A 52 -0.90 16.36 6.28
C GLU A 52 -0.29 16.19 4.87
N ASP A 53 0.19 15.00 4.50
CA ASP A 53 0.73 14.76 3.14
C ASP A 53 0.56 13.32 2.62
N LEU A 54 -0.44 12.59 3.13
CA LEU A 54 -0.75 11.24 2.63
C LEU A 54 -1.68 11.32 1.43
N ARG A 55 -1.30 10.70 0.30
CA ARG A 55 -2.10 10.71 -0.93
C ARG A 55 -3.15 9.59 -0.87
N PRO A 56 -4.46 9.89 -0.72
CA PRO A 56 -5.47 8.84 -0.57
C PRO A 56 -5.54 7.87 -1.76
N SER A 57 -5.29 8.38 -2.98
CA SER A 57 -5.26 7.55 -4.19
C SER A 57 -4.12 6.51 -4.18
N VAL A 58 -2.98 6.85 -3.59
CA VAL A 58 -1.85 5.92 -3.43
C VAL A 58 -2.18 4.86 -2.36
N ILE A 59 -2.79 5.27 -1.25
CA ILE A 59 -3.21 4.36 -0.18
C ILE A 59 -4.23 3.35 -0.71
N THR A 60 -5.25 3.79 -1.45
CA THR A 60 -6.23 2.89 -2.09
C THR A 60 -5.53 1.89 -3.00
N LYS A 61 -4.67 2.37 -3.91
CA LYS A 61 -3.94 1.48 -4.84
C LYS A 61 -3.05 0.47 -4.12
N VAL A 62 -2.40 0.87 -3.03
CA VAL A 62 -1.63 -0.05 -2.18
C VAL A 62 -2.55 -1.06 -1.48
N CYS A 63 -3.74 -0.66 -1.01
CA CYS A 63 -4.71 -1.61 -0.47
C CYS A 63 -5.10 -2.68 -1.49
N ASP A 64 -5.34 -2.28 -2.74
CA ASP A 64 -5.75 -3.19 -3.81
C ASP A 64 -4.64 -4.22 -4.11
N ILE A 65 -3.39 -3.75 -4.24
CA ILE A 65 -2.22 -4.63 -4.43
C ILE A 65 -2.05 -5.60 -3.25
N LEU A 66 -2.22 -5.12 -2.02
CA LEU A 66 -2.08 -5.94 -0.81
C LEU A 66 -3.22 -6.95 -0.62
N ARG A 67 -4.45 -6.63 -1.06
CA ARG A 67 -5.54 -7.63 -1.12
C ARG A 67 -5.27 -8.68 -2.17
N GLY A 68 -4.43 -8.35 -3.16
CA GLY A 68 -4.19 -9.22 -4.29
C GLY A 68 -5.41 -9.35 -5.19
N GLU A 69 -6.24 -8.30 -5.24
CA GLU A 69 -7.34 -8.23 -6.20
C GLU A 69 -6.70 -8.28 -7.60
N GLU A 70 -6.96 -9.38 -8.32
CA GLU A 70 -6.61 -9.44 -9.73
C GLU A 70 -7.35 -8.31 -10.44
N PRO A 71 -6.72 -7.63 -11.42
CA PRO A 71 -7.40 -6.60 -12.17
C PRO A 71 -8.69 -7.17 -12.75
N GLU A 72 -9.83 -6.49 -12.57
CA GLU A 72 -11.18 -6.92 -12.99
C GLU A 72 -11.35 -7.06 -14.53
N TRP A 73 -10.25 -7.10 -15.27
CA TRP A 73 -10.19 -7.33 -16.71
C TRP A 73 -9.79 -8.76 -17.08
N PHE A 74 -9.78 -9.69 -16.11
CA PHE A 74 -9.63 -11.13 -16.36
C PHE A 74 -10.99 -11.84 -16.22
N ASP A 75 -11.93 -11.47 -17.09
CA ASP A 75 -13.09 -12.31 -17.37
C ASP A 75 -12.64 -13.39 -18.38
N GLY A 76 -12.66 -14.66 -17.93
CA GLY A 76 -12.36 -15.84 -18.76
C GLY A 76 -13.46 -16.21 -19.75
#